data_AF-A0A7K8SED2-F1
#
_entry.id   AF-A0A7K8SED2-F1
#
_cell.length_a   1.000
_cell.length_b   1.000
_cell.length_c   1.000
_cell.angle_alpha   90.00
_cell.angle_beta   90.00
_cell.angle_gamma   90.00
#
_symmetry.space_group_name_H-M   'P 1'
#
loop_
_entity.id
_entity.type
_entity.pdbx_description
1 polymer ?
#
loop_
_entity_poly.entity_id
_entity_poly.type
_entity_poly.pdbx_seq_one_letter_code
_entity_poly.pdbx_strand_id
1 'polypeptide(L)'
;EEEEEEEAEAGEEEEHEDEGEAEDEEDEEQEGEGNPPEPPPEPPGRAQVGLVYDPRMEEHRNTWDSHHPEAPQRLPRVLQRLQELGLAQRCLPVPARPASRRQLRACHTRSHVQTLSRVPALSPRELRALSQRYPSVFLCPRSFRCARLAAGGACAAVGAV
;
A
#
# COMPACT_ATOMS: atom_id res chain seq x y z
N GLU A 1 44.70 24.68 42.92
CA GLU A 1 44.75 23.30 42.41
C GLU A 1 43.99 23.29 41.08
N GLU A 2 44.46 23.97 40.01
CA GLU A 2 45.82 23.99 39.38
C GLU A 2 46.14 22.65 38.67
N GLU A 3 46.68 22.57 37.45
CA GLU A 3 47.22 23.52 36.43
C GLU A 3 46.65 23.12 35.02
N GLU A 4 46.62 23.89 33.90
CA GLU A 4 47.66 24.61 33.09
C GLU A 4 48.70 23.65 32.45
N GLU A 5 49.33 23.87 31.28
CA GLU A 5 49.32 24.94 30.22
C GLU A 5 48.23 24.64 29.12
N GLU A 6 48.23 24.87 27.78
CA GLU A 6 49.07 25.41 26.65
C GLU A 6 48.04 26.04 25.62
N GLU A 7 48.19 26.96 24.64
CA GLU A 7 49.23 27.68 23.83
C GLU A 7 50.01 26.86 22.76
N ALA A 8 50.26 27.29 21.51
CA ALA A 8 49.85 28.42 20.63
C ALA A 8 49.75 27.89 19.14
N GLU A 9 49.64 28.56 17.97
CA GLU A 9 49.72 29.93 17.38
C GLU A 9 48.55 30.08 16.33
N ALA A 10 48.13 31.19 15.69
CA ALA A 10 48.65 32.50 15.24
C ALA A 10 49.18 32.60 13.77
N GLY A 11 48.87 33.72 13.08
CA GLY A 11 49.31 34.11 11.72
C GLY A 11 48.31 33.86 10.55
N GLU A 12 47.99 34.78 9.62
CA GLU A 12 47.90 36.26 9.51
C GLU A 12 47.42 36.55 8.06
N GLU A 13 47.11 37.81 7.71
CA GLU A 13 46.44 38.23 6.47
C GLU A 13 47.42 38.87 5.47
N GLU A 14 47.17 38.76 4.15
CA GLU A 14 47.57 39.79 3.17
C GLU A 14 46.53 39.91 2.04
N GLU A 15 46.25 41.16 1.63
CA GLU A 15 45.45 41.53 0.46
C GLU A 15 46.39 41.83 -0.73
N HIS A 16 45.96 41.59 -1.97
CA HIS A 16 46.67 42.09 -3.14
C HIS A 16 45.69 42.57 -4.22
N GLU A 17 45.66 43.89 -4.42
CA GLU A 17 45.03 44.54 -5.58
C GLU A 17 46.08 44.67 -6.70
N ASP A 18 45.71 44.32 -7.93
CA ASP A 18 46.49 44.60 -9.14
C ASP A 18 45.54 44.97 -10.29
N GLU A 19 45.76 46.11 -10.93
CA GLU A 19 44.98 46.60 -12.08
C GLU A 19 45.78 46.39 -13.37
N GLY A 20 45.38 45.40 -14.18
CA GLY A 20 45.99 45.08 -15.47
C GLY A 20 45.11 45.48 -16.66
N GLU A 21 45.71 46.09 -17.68
CA GLU A 21 45.02 46.52 -18.91
C GLU A 21 44.74 45.36 -19.89
N ALA A 22 43.89 45.61 -20.89
CA ALA A 22 43.36 44.60 -21.81
C ALA A 22 44.23 44.36 -23.06
N GLU A 23 44.24 43.12 -23.55
CA GLU A 23 44.62 42.76 -24.93
C GLU A 23 43.53 41.87 -25.55
N ASP A 24 43.32 41.97 -26.86
CA ASP A 24 42.30 41.22 -27.60
C ASP A 24 42.79 39.82 -28.00
N GLU A 25 42.01 38.76 -27.73
CA GLU A 25 42.11 37.48 -28.43
C GLU A 25 40.76 37.08 -29.04
N GLU A 26 40.75 36.82 -30.35
CA GLU A 26 39.60 36.29 -31.09
C GLU A 26 39.55 34.76 -30.87
N ASP A 27 38.48 34.24 -30.25
CA ASP A 27 38.23 32.78 -30.14
C ASP A 27 36.90 32.41 -30.82
N GLU A 28 36.86 31.23 -31.43
CA GLU A 28 35.93 30.92 -32.53
C GLU A 28 34.48 30.67 -32.04
N GLU A 29 33.49 31.20 -32.77
CA GLU A 29 32.08 30.88 -32.57
C GLU A 29 31.82 29.39 -32.89
N GLN A 30 32.00 28.52 -31.90
CA GLN A 30 31.61 27.12 -31.98
C GLN A 30 30.08 27.04 -32.14
N GLU A 31 29.63 26.76 -33.38
CA GLU A 31 28.24 26.39 -33.69
C GLU A 31 27.87 25.12 -32.91
N GLY A 32 27.40 25.29 -31.67
CA GLY A 32 27.07 24.18 -30.79
C GLY A 32 25.99 23.32 -31.41
N GLU A 33 26.34 22.06 -31.74
CA GLU A 33 25.41 21.08 -32.30
C GLU A 33 24.16 21.00 -31.42
N GLY A 34 23.04 21.52 -31.93
CA GLY A 34 21.82 21.70 -31.17
C GLY A 34 21.34 20.37 -30.58
N ASN A 35 21.46 20.23 -29.26
CA ASN A 35 21.13 19.02 -28.50
C ASN A 35 19.78 18.46 -29.01
N PRO A 36 19.73 17.21 -29.50
CA PRO A 36 18.61 16.73 -30.28
C PRO A 36 17.29 16.88 -29.52
N PRO A 37 16.20 17.29 -30.19
CA PRO A 37 14.96 17.63 -29.53
C PRO A 37 14.46 16.47 -28.67
N GLU A 38 14.16 16.75 -27.40
CA GLU A 38 13.69 15.72 -26.48
C GLU A 38 12.52 14.93 -27.10
N PRO A 39 12.51 13.59 -26.98
CA PRO A 39 11.41 12.80 -27.49
C PRO A 39 10.11 13.28 -26.81
N PRO A 40 8.99 13.36 -27.55
CA PRO A 40 7.73 13.83 -26.98
C PRO A 40 7.37 12.99 -25.75
N PRO A 41 6.88 13.60 -24.66
CA PRO A 41 6.60 12.89 -23.41
C PRO A 41 5.67 11.71 -23.68
N GLU A 42 6.04 10.52 -23.19
CA GLU A 42 5.29 9.30 -23.48
C GLU A 42 3.80 9.50 -23.13
N PRO A 43 2.87 9.09 -24.02
CA PRO A 43 1.45 9.31 -23.79
C PRO A 43 1.05 8.60 -22.48
N PRO A 44 0.40 9.31 -21.53
CA PRO A 44 0.22 8.82 -20.17
C PRO A 44 -0.42 7.42 -20.19
N GLY A 45 0.30 6.47 -19.59
CA GLY A 45 -0.04 5.04 -19.67
C GLY A 45 -1.50 4.80 -19.35
N ARG A 46 -2.24 4.20 -20.30
CA ARG A 46 -3.71 4.03 -20.24
C ARG A 46 -4.14 3.54 -18.85
N ALA A 47 -4.91 4.38 -18.15
CA ALA A 47 -5.37 4.11 -16.78
C ALA A 47 -5.97 2.70 -16.65
N GLN A 48 -5.29 1.84 -15.88
CA GLN A 48 -5.70 0.46 -15.67
C GLN A 48 -6.60 0.35 -14.44
N VAL A 49 -7.63 -0.47 -14.52
CA VAL A 49 -8.51 -0.75 -13.37
C VAL A 49 -7.97 -1.97 -12.63
N GLY A 50 -7.58 -1.80 -11.37
CA GLY A 50 -7.20 -2.92 -10.51
C GLY A 50 -8.41 -3.74 -10.05
N LEU A 51 -8.34 -5.07 -10.16
CA LEU A 51 -9.37 -6.00 -9.69
C LEU A 51 -8.79 -6.94 -8.62
N VAL A 52 -9.27 -6.79 -7.38
CA VAL A 52 -8.97 -7.70 -6.26
C VAL A 52 -10.10 -8.73 -6.12
N TYR A 53 -9.74 -10.00 -6.20
CA TYR A 53 -10.62 -11.13 -5.88
C TYR A 53 -9.80 -12.30 -5.32
N ASP A 54 -10.39 -13.10 -4.43
CA ASP A 54 -9.77 -14.29 -3.85
C ASP A 54 -10.85 -15.29 -3.41
N PRO A 55 -10.93 -16.50 -4.01
CA PRO A 55 -11.93 -17.52 -3.63
C PRO A 55 -11.92 -17.88 -2.15
N ARG A 56 -10.80 -17.67 -1.43
CA ARG A 56 -10.68 -17.94 0.00
C ARG A 56 -11.51 -16.98 0.87
N MET A 57 -12.09 -15.92 0.29
CA MET A 57 -13.09 -15.09 0.96
C MET A 57 -14.47 -15.77 1.04
N GLU A 58 -14.81 -16.67 0.10
CA GLU A 58 -16.07 -17.44 0.05
C GLU A 58 -16.18 -18.54 1.12
N GLU A 59 -15.11 -18.72 1.91
CA GLU A 59 -15.11 -19.61 3.06
C GLU A 59 -15.91 -19.04 4.24
N HIS A 60 -16.21 -17.73 4.25
CA HIS A 60 -17.13 -17.12 5.21
C HIS A 60 -18.57 -17.47 4.84
N ARG A 61 -19.28 -18.16 5.75
CA ARG A 61 -20.67 -18.56 5.58
C ARG A 61 -21.39 -18.67 6.90
N ASN A 62 -22.68 -18.37 6.88
CA ASN A 62 -23.57 -18.65 8.00
C ASN A 62 -23.79 -20.17 8.08
N THR A 63 -23.76 -20.73 9.29
CA THR A 63 -23.87 -22.17 9.56
C THR A 63 -25.10 -22.52 10.39
N TRP A 64 -25.94 -21.54 10.74
CA TRP A 64 -27.17 -21.71 11.52
C TRP A 64 -28.41 -21.06 10.88
N ASP A 65 -28.22 -20.26 9.83
CA ASP A 65 -29.28 -19.74 8.95
C ASP A 65 -28.81 -19.80 7.49
N SER A 66 -29.55 -20.53 6.66
CA SER A 66 -29.29 -20.74 5.24
C SER A 66 -29.91 -19.67 4.32
N HIS A 67 -30.78 -18.81 4.85
CA HIS A 67 -31.47 -17.75 4.13
C HIS A 67 -30.86 -16.36 4.39
N HIS A 68 -29.75 -16.33 5.12
CA HIS A 68 -29.03 -15.12 5.48
C HIS A 68 -28.60 -14.32 4.23
N PRO A 69 -28.84 -13.00 4.16
CA PRO A 69 -28.57 -12.20 2.95
C PRO A 69 -27.09 -12.00 2.64
N GLU A 70 -26.21 -12.20 3.63
CA GLU A 70 -24.76 -12.35 3.42
C GLU A 70 -24.43 -13.84 3.31
N ALA A 71 -23.86 -14.26 2.17
CA ALA A 71 -23.59 -15.64 1.82
C ALA A 71 -22.45 -15.74 0.78
N PRO A 72 -21.66 -16.84 0.76
CA PRO A 72 -20.50 -17.05 -0.13
C PRO A 72 -20.72 -16.63 -1.59
N GLN A 73 -21.89 -16.99 -2.12
CA GLN A 73 -22.24 -16.88 -3.54
C GLN A 73 -22.24 -15.43 -4.05
N ARG A 74 -22.27 -14.42 -3.17
CA ARG A 74 -22.22 -13.00 -3.57
C ARG A 74 -20.94 -12.65 -4.33
N LEU A 75 -19.78 -13.18 -3.93
CA LEU A 75 -18.49 -12.92 -4.57
C LEU A 75 -18.37 -13.54 -5.97
N PRO A 76 -18.57 -14.87 -6.17
CA PRO A 76 -18.41 -15.48 -7.49
C PRO A 76 -19.52 -15.05 -8.45
N ARG A 77 -20.72 -14.68 -7.98
CA ARG A 77 -21.77 -14.10 -8.84
C ARG A 77 -21.38 -12.74 -9.40
N VAL A 78 -20.74 -11.88 -8.60
CA VAL A 78 -20.20 -10.60 -9.08
C VAL A 78 -19.05 -10.84 -10.06
N LEU A 79 -18.10 -11.72 -9.75
CA LEU A 79 -17.00 -12.04 -10.68
C LEU A 79 -17.51 -12.64 -11.99
N GLN A 80 -18.42 -13.62 -11.94
CA GLN A 80 -19.07 -14.21 -13.11
C GLN A 80 -19.68 -13.11 -13.99
N ARG A 81 -20.42 -12.15 -13.40
CA ARG A 81 -21.03 -11.07 -14.18
C ARG A 81 -20.02 -10.10 -14.78
N LEU A 82 -18.89 -9.85 -14.11
CA LEU A 82 -17.79 -9.07 -14.67
C LEU A 82 -17.08 -9.82 -15.82
N GLN A 83 -17.00 -11.16 -15.76
CA GLN A 83 -16.43 -12.00 -16.81
C GLN A 83 -17.34 -12.10 -18.05
N GLU A 84 -18.65 -12.25 -17.84
CA GLU A 84 -19.69 -12.25 -18.91
C GLU A 84 -19.70 -10.94 -19.72
N LEU A 85 -19.42 -9.82 -19.05
CA LEU A 85 -19.37 -8.48 -19.66
C LEU A 85 -17.99 -8.12 -20.23
N GLY A 86 -17.01 -9.03 -20.21
CA GLY A 86 -15.63 -8.77 -20.64
C GLY A 86 -14.88 -7.74 -19.78
N LEU A 87 -15.42 -7.38 -18.60
CA LEU A 87 -14.85 -6.35 -17.73
C LEU A 87 -13.69 -6.89 -16.91
N ALA A 88 -13.80 -8.12 -16.38
CA ALA A 88 -12.76 -8.73 -15.57
C ALA A 88 -11.44 -8.90 -16.36
N GLN A 89 -11.54 -9.20 -17.65
CA GLN A 89 -10.44 -9.38 -18.59
C GLN A 89 -9.77 -8.06 -19.01
N ARG A 90 -10.41 -6.92 -18.74
CA ARG A 90 -9.87 -5.57 -18.95
C ARG A 90 -9.20 -4.98 -17.71
N CYS A 91 -9.30 -5.66 -16.57
CA CYS A 91 -8.72 -5.23 -15.31
C CYS A 91 -7.35 -5.90 -15.06
N LEU A 92 -6.46 -5.18 -14.38
CA LEU A 92 -5.21 -5.73 -13.85
C LEU A 92 -5.54 -6.56 -12.59
N PRO A 93 -5.24 -7.87 -12.53
CA PRO A 93 -5.52 -8.68 -11.35
C PRO A 93 -4.55 -8.31 -10.21
N VAL A 94 -5.08 -7.82 -9.09
CA VAL A 94 -4.30 -7.41 -7.91
C VAL A 94 -4.39 -8.50 -6.82
N PRO A 95 -3.30 -9.24 -6.51
CA PRO A 95 -3.38 -10.39 -5.60
C PRO A 95 -3.69 -10.00 -4.15
N ALA A 96 -4.81 -10.51 -3.61
CA ALA A 96 -5.18 -10.32 -2.22
C ALA A 96 -4.16 -10.95 -1.26
N ARG A 97 -3.71 -10.20 -0.25
CA ARG A 97 -2.79 -10.66 0.79
C ARG A 97 -3.44 -10.52 2.18
N PRO A 98 -3.23 -11.44 3.15
CA PRO A 98 -3.83 -11.31 4.47
C PRO A 98 -3.27 -10.10 5.25
N ALA A 99 -4.14 -9.17 5.66
CA ALA A 99 -3.77 -7.97 6.41
C ALA A 99 -2.83 -8.26 7.59
N SER A 100 -1.78 -7.45 7.72
CA SER A 100 -0.82 -7.54 8.83
C SER A 100 -1.44 -7.09 10.16
N ARG A 101 -0.81 -7.48 11.28
CA ARG A 101 -1.18 -6.95 12.61
C ARG A 101 -0.98 -5.42 12.71
N ARG A 102 -0.18 -4.79 11.83
CA ARG A 102 -0.05 -3.32 11.77
C ARG A 102 -1.29 -2.69 11.13
N GLN A 103 -1.67 -3.16 9.94
CA GLN A 103 -2.86 -2.67 9.21
C GLN A 103 -4.14 -2.85 10.04
N LEU A 104 -4.37 -4.02 10.63
CA LEU A 104 -5.55 -4.25 11.47
C LEU A 104 -5.61 -3.32 12.70
N ARG A 105 -4.45 -2.93 13.26
CA ARG A 105 -4.39 -2.03 14.42
C ARG A 105 -4.46 -0.54 14.06
N ALA A 106 -4.50 -0.17 12.78
CA ALA A 106 -4.80 1.20 12.38
C ALA A 106 -6.25 1.57 12.70
N CYS A 107 -7.18 0.60 12.59
CA CYS A 107 -8.62 0.81 12.78
C CYS A 107 -9.23 0.05 13.97
N HIS A 108 -8.48 -0.88 14.61
CA HIS A 108 -9.03 -1.76 15.65
C HIS A 108 -8.13 -1.90 16.88
N THR A 109 -8.76 -2.04 18.05
CA THR A 109 -8.05 -2.25 19.32
C THR A 109 -7.31 -3.59 19.37
N ARG A 110 -6.22 -3.65 20.14
CA ARG A 110 -5.44 -4.89 20.36
C ARG A 110 -6.33 -6.04 20.84
N SER A 111 -7.24 -5.77 21.76
CA SER A 111 -8.18 -6.75 22.34
C SER A 111 -9.17 -7.32 21.33
N HIS A 112 -9.75 -6.46 20.46
CA HIS A 112 -10.69 -6.91 19.42
C HIS A 112 -9.99 -7.82 18.40
N VAL A 113 -8.81 -7.41 17.89
CA VAL A 113 -8.01 -8.24 16.97
C VAL A 113 -7.59 -9.57 17.62
N GLN A 114 -7.23 -9.57 18.91
CA GLN A 114 -6.89 -10.79 19.64
C GLN A 114 -8.10 -11.72 19.82
N THR A 115 -9.27 -11.16 20.14
CA THR A 115 -10.53 -11.92 20.28
C THR A 115 -10.90 -12.60 18.96
N LEU A 116 -10.93 -11.84 17.85
CA LEU A 116 -11.24 -12.41 16.54
C LEU A 116 -10.16 -13.39 16.05
N SER A 117 -8.90 -13.24 16.47
CA SER A 117 -7.85 -14.21 16.10
C SER A 117 -8.03 -15.61 16.67
N ARG A 118 -8.88 -15.78 17.70
CA ARG A 118 -9.23 -17.10 18.28
C ARG A 118 -10.37 -17.81 17.56
N VAL A 119 -11.15 -17.10 16.74
CA VAL A 119 -12.33 -17.63 16.01
C VAL A 119 -12.10 -18.97 15.30
N PRO A 120 -10.96 -19.25 14.64
CA PRO A 120 -10.73 -20.53 13.98
C PRO A 120 -10.69 -21.77 14.89
N ALA A 121 -10.55 -21.59 16.20
CA ALA A 121 -10.47 -22.67 17.18
C ALA A 121 -11.75 -22.79 18.07
N LEU A 122 -12.76 -21.96 17.84
CA LEU A 122 -14.00 -21.96 18.63
C LEU A 122 -14.99 -23.01 18.10
N SER A 123 -15.69 -23.69 19.02
CA SER A 123 -16.80 -24.59 18.69
C SER A 123 -18.00 -23.82 18.11
N PRO A 124 -18.94 -24.49 17.41
CA PRO A 124 -20.16 -23.84 16.90
C PRO A 124 -20.98 -23.11 17.97
N ARG A 125 -20.98 -23.60 19.22
CA ARG A 125 -21.66 -22.95 20.35
C ARG A 125 -20.97 -21.66 20.77
N GLU A 126 -19.64 -21.67 20.86
CA GLU A 126 -18.84 -20.49 21.19
C GLU A 126 -18.84 -19.45 20.07
N LEU A 127 -18.85 -19.87 18.81
CA LEU A 127 -19.00 -18.99 17.65
C LEU A 127 -20.33 -18.22 17.70
N ARG A 128 -21.44 -18.91 18.02
CA ARG A 128 -22.76 -18.29 18.18
C ARG A 128 -22.81 -17.35 19.37
N ALA A 129 -22.27 -17.77 20.52
CA ALA A 129 -22.20 -16.92 21.72
C ALA A 129 -21.31 -15.68 21.52
N LEU A 130 -20.23 -15.79 20.73
CA LEU A 130 -19.36 -14.66 20.38
C LEU A 130 -20.03 -13.73 19.37
N SER A 131 -20.74 -14.26 18.37
CA SER A 131 -21.39 -13.42 17.35
C SER A 131 -22.58 -12.65 17.92
N GLN A 132 -23.33 -13.26 18.86
CA GLN A 132 -24.42 -12.61 19.61
C GLN A 132 -23.99 -11.38 20.45
N ARG A 133 -22.69 -11.13 20.62
CA ARG A 133 -22.16 -9.91 21.24
C ARG A 133 -22.13 -8.69 20.31
N TYR A 134 -22.51 -8.86 19.04
CA TYR A 134 -22.51 -7.82 18.02
C TYR A 134 -23.85 -7.84 17.25
N PRO A 135 -24.44 -6.68 16.91
CA PRO A 135 -25.69 -6.64 16.16
C PRO A 135 -25.49 -7.19 14.74
N SER A 136 -26.37 -8.10 14.31
CA SER A 136 -26.44 -8.64 12.95
C SER A 136 -25.13 -9.27 12.41
N VAL A 137 -24.33 -9.91 13.27
CA VAL A 137 -23.10 -10.64 12.89
C VAL A 137 -23.25 -12.15 13.12
N PHE A 138 -22.73 -12.94 12.18
CA PHE A 138 -22.47 -14.38 12.36
C PHE A 138 -20.97 -14.67 12.21
N LEU A 139 -20.51 -15.80 12.76
CA LEU A 139 -19.10 -16.21 12.71
C LEU A 139 -18.98 -17.70 12.37
N CYS A 140 -18.05 -18.03 11.48
CA CYS A 140 -17.59 -19.38 11.23
C CYS A 140 -16.07 -19.47 11.49
N PRO A 141 -15.46 -20.67 11.57
CA PRO A 141 -14.01 -20.82 11.80
C PRO A 141 -13.13 -20.11 10.75
N ARG A 142 -13.70 -19.76 9.59
CA ARG A 142 -12.99 -19.11 8.48
C ARG A 142 -13.11 -17.59 8.49
N SER A 143 -14.06 -17.00 9.22
CA SER A 143 -14.33 -15.55 9.24
C SER A 143 -13.07 -14.69 9.41
N PHE A 144 -12.18 -15.04 10.33
CA PHE A 144 -10.95 -14.27 10.56
C PHE A 144 -9.92 -14.38 9.41
N ARG A 145 -9.90 -15.50 8.67
CA ARG A 145 -9.09 -15.62 7.44
C ARG A 145 -9.66 -14.75 6.34
N CYS A 146 -10.97 -14.85 6.10
CA CYS A 146 -11.67 -14.11 5.04
C CYS A 146 -11.60 -12.59 5.28
N ALA A 147 -11.88 -12.13 6.51
CA ALA A 147 -11.78 -10.71 6.88
C ALA A 147 -10.36 -10.15 6.72
N ARG A 148 -9.33 -10.93 7.05
CA ARG A 148 -7.93 -10.53 6.81
C ARG A 148 -7.60 -10.44 5.32
N LEU A 149 -8.12 -11.34 4.49
CA LEU A 149 -7.93 -11.30 3.04
C LEU A 149 -8.67 -10.12 2.40
N ALA A 150 -9.90 -9.82 2.83
CA ALA A 150 -10.65 -8.65 2.37
C ALA A 150 -9.93 -7.33 2.75
N ALA A 151 -9.58 -7.15 4.02
CA ALA A 151 -8.91 -5.94 4.48
C ALA A 151 -7.51 -5.74 3.85
N GLY A 152 -6.73 -6.81 3.71
CA GLY A 152 -5.41 -6.73 3.10
C GLY A 152 -5.44 -6.69 1.57
N GLY A 153 -6.52 -7.19 0.95
CA GLY A 153 -6.85 -6.96 -0.46
C GLY A 153 -7.18 -5.50 -0.74
N ALA A 154 -7.97 -4.84 0.12
CA ALA A 154 -8.20 -3.39 0.03
C ALA A 154 -6.89 -2.60 0.17
N CYS A 155 -6.01 -2.98 1.10
CA CYS A 155 -4.66 -2.38 1.18
C CYS A 155 -3.80 -2.64 -0.08
N ALA A 156 -3.97 -3.79 -0.74
CA ALA A 156 -3.24 -4.11 -1.97
C ALA A 156 -3.76 -3.31 -3.17
N ALA A 157 -5.07 -3.02 -3.23
CA ALA A 157 -5.63 -2.11 -4.21
C ALA A 157 -5.13 -0.67 -4.03
N VAL A 158 -5.08 -0.17 -2.78
CA VAL A 158 -4.53 1.18 -2.48
C VAL A 158 -3.03 1.25 -2.81
N GLY A 159 -2.28 0.16 -2.66
CA GLY A 159 -0.87 0.08 -3.07
C GLY A 159 -0.64 -0.22 -4.56
N ALA A 160 -1.67 -0.08 -5.40
CA ALA A 160 -1.63 -0.25 -6.85
C ALA A 160 -2.28 0.94 -7.59
N VAL A 161 -2.33 2.10 -6.92
CA VAL A 161 -2.78 3.42 -7.38
C VAL A 161 -1.71 4.43 -7.02
#